data_AF-A0A955M3A6-F1
#
_entry.id   AF-A0A955M3A6-F1
#
_cell.length_a   1.000
_cell.length_b   1.000
_cell.length_c   1.000
_cell.angle_alpha   90.00
_cell.angle_beta   90.00
_cell.angle_gamma   90.00
#
_symmetry.space_group_name_H-M   'P 1'
#
loop_
_entity.id
_entity.type
_entity.pdbx_description
1 polymer ?
#
loop_
_entity_poly.entity_id
_entity_poly.type
_entity_poly.pdbx_seq_one_letter_code
_entity_poly.pdbx_strand_id
1 'polypeptide(L)'
;MHKFLDSYFQIIRKFLPEKGVEPSIGIDIGLEECKYVVLERENEEFVLVQCGTQSIDQGNVSGALRTVLDKINLPSSPVFTSISGKGTLIRYIDMPRMSLEDLKNS
;
A
#
# COMPACT_ATOMS: atom_id res chain seq x y z
N MET A 1 -4.53 -1.72 -43.24
CA MET A 1 -5.45 -1.89 -42.09
C MET A 1 -4.78 -1.55 -40.75
N HIS A 2 -3.53 -1.97 -40.49
CA HIS A 2 -2.81 -1.65 -39.25
C HIS A 2 -2.66 -0.15 -38.93
N LYS A 3 -2.23 0.68 -39.89
CA LYS A 3 -2.00 2.12 -39.67
C LYS A 3 -3.23 2.89 -39.16
N PHE A 4 -4.43 2.48 -39.55
CA PHE A 4 -5.66 3.16 -39.17
C PHE A 4 -6.06 2.82 -37.73
N LEU A 5 -5.88 1.56 -37.33
CA LEU A 5 -6.06 1.10 -35.96
C LEU A 5 -5.06 1.77 -35.02
N ASP A 6 -3.79 1.84 -35.40
CA ASP A 6 -2.75 2.46 -34.57
C ASP A 6 -3.03 3.95 -34.33
N SER A 7 -3.44 4.68 -35.38
CA SER A 7 -3.79 6.09 -35.28
C SER A 7 -5.05 6.32 -34.41
N TYR A 8 -6.05 5.45 -34.55
CA TYR A 8 -7.25 5.45 -33.72
C TYR A 8 -6.93 5.21 -32.23
N PHE A 9 -6.08 4.21 -31.92
CA PHE A 9 -5.66 3.93 -30.55
C PHE A 9 -4.81 5.07 -29.96
N GLN A 10 -4.00 5.78 -30.75
CA GLN A 10 -3.28 6.95 -30.27
C GLN A 10 -4.20 8.12 -29.91
N ILE A 11 -5.24 8.36 -30.71
CA ILE A 11 -6.24 9.38 -30.42
C ILE A 11 -6.98 9.01 -29.13
N ILE A 12 -7.45 7.76 -29.00
CA ILE A 12 -8.16 7.32 -27.79
C ILE A 12 -7.27 7.42 -26.56
N ARG A 13 -5.98 7.06 -26.64
CA ARG A 13 -5.05 7.20 -25.52
C ARG A 13 -4.92 8.63 -25.00
N LYS A 14 -5.12 9.67 -25.83
CA LYS A 14 -5.14 11.07 -25.38
C LYS A 14 -6.41 11.45 -24.61
N PHE A 15 -7.49 10.68 -24.78
CA PHE A 15 -8.77 10.89 -24.09
C PHE A 15 -9.03 9.86 -22.99
N LEU A 16 -8.21 8.82 -22.91
CA LEU A 16 -8.18 7.93 -21.77
C LEU A 16 -7.53 8.67 -20.61
N PRO A 17 -8.16 8.73 -19.43
CA PRO A 17 -7.49 9.25 -18.25
C PRO A 17 -6.20 8.45 -18.05
N GLU A 18 -5.10 9.13 -17.75
CA GLU A 18 -3.90 8.44 -17.27
C GLU A 18 -4.35 7.50 -16.15
N LYS A 19 -3.81 6.28 -16.15
CA LYS A 19 -4.12 5.32 -15.09
C LYS A 19 -3.66 5.98 -13.79
N GLY A 20 -4.62 6.58 -13.07
CA GLY A 20 -4.34 7.29 -11.82
C GLY A 20 -3.52 6.38 -10.94
N VAL A 21 -2.48 6.93 -10.32
CA VAL A 21 -1.69 6.15 -9.38
C VAL A 21 -2.61 5.82 -8.22
N GLU A 22 -2.95 4.53 -8.06
CA GLU A 22 -3.84 4.14 -6.99
C GLU A 22 -3.25 4.58 -5.65
N PRO A 23 -4.03 5.26 -4.79
CA PRO A 23 -3.55 5.74 -3.52
C PRO A 23 -3.11 4.55 -2.66
N SER A 24 -2.00 4.73 -1.95
CA SER A 24 -1.42 3.73 -1.05
C SER A 24 -1.83 4.03 0.39
N ILE A 25 -2.24 2.99 1.12
CA ILE A 25 -2.74 3.11 2.48
C ILE A 25 -1.72 2.50 3.44
N GLY A 26 -1.18 3.28 4.37
CA GLY A 26 -0.40 2.79 5.50
C GLY A 26 -1.25 2.72 6.77
N ILE A 27 -1.23 1.60 7.47
CA ILE A 27 -1.92 1.41 8.76
C ILE A 27 -0.92 0.93 9.81
N ASP A 28 -0.80 1.69 10.89
CA ASP A 28 -0.08 1.31 12.11
C ASP A 28 -1.08 0.78 13.15
N ILE A 29 -0.93 -0.48 13.55
CA ILE A 29 -1.82 -1.18 14.48
C ILE A 29 -1.16 -1.20 15.85
N GLY A 30 -1.55 -0.26 16.71
CA GLY A 30 -1.09 -0.18 18.09
C GLY A 30 -1.91 -1.04 19.05
N LEU A 31 -1.67 -0.84 20.35
CA LEU A 31 -2.43 -1.51 21.42
C LEU A 31 -3.78 -0.85 21.70
N GLU A 32 -3.82 0.48 21.68
CA GLU A 32 -4.99 1.28 22.06
C GLU A 32 -5.59 2.05 20.88
N GLU A 33 -4.88 2.12 19.75
CA GLU A 33 -5.32 2.84 18.56
C GLU A 33 -4.72 2.26 17.28
N CYS A 34 -5.46 2.37 16.19
CA CYS A 34 -4.99 2.22 14.83
C CYS A 34 -4.77 3.61 14.22
N LYS A 35 -3.59 3.87 13.67
CA LYS A 35 -3.32 5.08 12.90
C LYS A 35 -3.31 4.74 11.42
N TYR A 36 -3.74 5.66 10.58
CA TYR A 36 -3.69 5.46 9.14
C TYR A 36 -3.28 6.72 8.38
N VAL A 37 -2.65 6.50 7.23
CA VAL A 37 -2.22 7.53 6.28
C VAL A 37 -2.53 7.02 4.87
N VAL A 38 -3.08 7.89 4.03
CA VAL A 38 -3.37 7.65 2.63
C VAL A 38 -2.54 8.64 1.81
N LEU A 39 -1.67 8.11 0.96
CA LEU A 39 -0.81 8.90 0.08
C LEU A 39 -1.16 8.60 -1.38
N GLU A 40 -1.17 9.64 -2.19
CA GLU A 40 -1.23 9.52 -3.64
C GLU A 40 0.07 10.08 -4.24
N ARG A 41 0.49 9.52 -5.37
CA ARG A 41 1.65 10.04 -6.11
C ARG A 41 1.14 10.92 -7.24
N GLU A 42 1.47 12.20 -7.15
CA GLU A 42 1.23 13.15 -8.23
C GLU A 42 2.59 13.52 -8.84
N ASN A 43 2.83 13.06 -10.08
CA ASN A 43 4.14 13.19 -10.75
C ASN A 43 5.30 12.56 -9.93
N GLU A 44 6.24 13.40 -9.47
CA GLU A 44 7.41 13.03 -8.68
C GLU A 44 7.20 13.29 -7.17
N GLU A 45 6.02 13.77 -6.77
CA GLU A 45 5.71 14.16 -5.39
C GLU A 45 4.67 13.23 -4.75
N PHE A 46 4.68 13.18 -3.42
CA PHE A 46 3.67 12.47 -2.63
C PHE A 46 2.75 13.48 -1.97
N VAL A 47 1.45 13.28 -2.15
CA VAL A 47 0.41 14.13 -1.58
C VAL A 47 -0.31 13.34 -0.48
N LEU A 48 -0.48 13.99 0.67
CA LEU A 48 -1.29 13.45 1.76
C LEU A 48 -2.77 13.65 1.45
N VAL A 49 -3.46 12.56 1.11
CA VAL A 49 -4.89 12.57 0.81
C VAL A 49 -5.72 12.56 2.08
N GLN A 50 -5.36 11.69 3.03
CA GLN A 50 -6.10 11.51 4.28
C GLN A 50 -5.18 10.95 5.36
N CYS A 51 -5.41 11.32 6.61
CA CYS A 51 -4.83 10.62 7.77
C CYS A 51 -5.80 10.65 8.95
N GLY A 52 -5.56 9.80 9.94
CA GLY A 52 -6.31 9.84 11.17
C GLY A 52 -5.98 8.70 12.11
N THR A 53 -6.75 8.65 13.19
CA THR A 53 -6.65 7.62 14.22
C THR A 53 -8.01 7.02 14.53
N GLN A 54 -8.00 5.80 15.05
CA GLN A 54 -9.18 5.08 15.52
C GLN A 54 -8.81 4.31 16.79
N SER A 55 -9.49 4.60 17.90
CA SER A 55 -9.29 3.86 19.15
C SER A 55 -9.68 2.38 19.00
N ILE A 56 -8.95 1.52 19.70
CA ILE A 56 -9.18 0.08 19.80
C ILE A 56 -9.84 -0.19 21.16
N ASP A 57 -11.16 -0.27 21.16
CA ASP A 57 -11.91 -0.51 22.40
C ASP A 57 -11.83 -1.98 22.80
N GLN A 58 -11.43 -2.23 24.05
CA GLN A 58 -11.38 -3.58 24.66
C GLN A 58 -10.58 -4.60 23.82
N GLY A 59 -9.56 -4.15 23.08
CA GLY A 59 -8.74 -5.01 22.23
C GLY A 59 -9.41 -5.44 20.91
N ASN A 60 -10.54 -4.85 20.53
CA ASN A 60 -11.24 -5.16 19.28
C ASN A 60 -10.56 -4.53 18.05
N VAL A 61 -9.39 -5.05 17.69
CA VAL A 61 -8.59 -4.56 16.53
C VAL A 61 -9.37 -4.70 15.22
N SER A 62 -10.11 -5.80 15.04
CA SER A 62 -10.87 -6.03 13.80
C SER A 62 -11.96 -4.99 13.59
N GLY A 63 -12.67 -4.62 14.67
CA GLY A 63 -13.66 -3.53 14.64
C GLY A 63 -13.03 -2.19 14.31
N ALA A 64 -11.92 -1.85 14.97
CA ALA A 64 -11.19 -0.62 14.68
C ALA A 64 -10.71 -0.55 13.22
N LEU A 65 -10.16 -1.65 12.68
CA LEU A 65 -9.73 -1.72 11.29
C LEU A 65 -10.89 -1.57 10.31
N ARG A 66 -12.05 -2.21 10.57
CA ARG A 66 -13.24 -2.01 9.74
C ARG A 66 -13.64 -0.53 9.71
N THR A 67 -13.70 0.13 10.87
CA THR A 67 -14.02 1.57 10.93
C THR A 67 -12.99 2.42 10.18
N VAL A 68 -11.69 2.08 10.25
CA VAL A 68 -10.65 2.77 9.46
C VAL A 68 -10.87 2.58 7.96
N LEU A 69 -11.11 1.36 7.50
CA LEU A 69 -11.34 1.07 6.09
C LEU A 69 -12.62 1.73 5.56
N ASP A 70 -13.69 1.75 6.37
CA ASP A 70 -14.94 2.45 6.05
C ASP A 70 -14.72 3.97 5.92
N LYS A 71 -13.84 4.56 6.75
CA LYS A 71 -13.47 5.99 6.69
C LYS A 71 -12.62 6.35 5.47
N ILE A 72 -11.79 5.42 4.99
CA ILE A 72 -10.90 5.66 3.85
C ILE A 72 -11.67 5.55 2.53
N ASN A 73 -12.70 4.69 2.44
CA ASN A 73 -13.59 4.55 1.29
C ASN A 73 -12.84 4.31 -0.05
N LEU A 74 -11.73 3.56 -0.02
CA LEU A 74 -10.91 3.18 -1.19
C LEU A 74 -10.74 1.66 -1.25
N PRO A 75 -11.72 0.92 -1.81
CA PRO A 75 -11.80 -0.53 -1.69
C PRO A 75 -10.75 -1.33 -2.48
N SER A 76 -10.04 -0.70 -3.43
CA SER A 76 -9.07 -1.38 -4.31
C SER A 76 -7.61 -0.98 -4.05
N SER A 77 -7.34 -0.16 -3.04
CA SER A 77 -5.99 0.34 -2.77
C SER A 77 -5.12 -0.66 -2.02
N PRO A 78 -3.81 -0.76 -2.31
CA PRO A 78 -2.91 -1.58 -1.54
C PRO A 78 -2.78 -1.05 -0.11
N VAL A 79 -2.89 -1.96 0.86
CA VAL A 79 -2.75 -1.68 2.30
C VAL A 79 -1.42 -2.23 2.80
N PHE A 80 -0.67 -1.37 3.48
CA PHE A 80 0.62 -1.67 4.09
C PHE A 80 0.52 -1.53 5.60
N THR A 81 1.19 -2.45 6.31
CA THR A 81 1.28 -2.41 7.78
C THR A 81 2.63 -2.97 8.23
N SER A 82 2.90 -2.90 9.53
CA SER A 82 4.14 -3.37 10.14
C SER A 82 3.88 -4.39 11.25
N ILE A 83 4.88 -5.22 11.51
CA ILE A 83 4.88 -6.15 12.64
C ILE A 83 5.54 -5.45 13.84
N SER A 84 5.05 -5.74 15.06
CA SER A 84 5.64 -5.24 16.29
C SER A 84 7.09 -5.70 16.45
N GLY A 85 8.00 -4.77 16.72
CA GLY A 85 9.43 -5.08 16.93
C GLY A 85 9.70 -6.05 18.08
N LYS A 86 8.83 -6.09 19.11
CA LYS A 86 8.95 -7.08 20.20
C LYS A 86 8.72 -8.52 19.73
N GLY A 87 8.00 -8.70 18.62
CA GLY A 87 7.73 -9.99 17.99
C GLY A 87 8.65 -10.32 16.82
N THR A 88 9.68 -9.52 16.53
CA THR A 88 10.54 -9.69 15.36
C THR A 88 12.02 -9.73 15.75
N LEU A 89 12.71 -10.81 15.38
CA LEU A 89 14.16 -10.91 15.50
C LEU A 89 14.82 -10.40 14.22
N ILE A 90 15.53 -9.27 14.31
CA ILE A 90 16.32 -8.72 13.21
C ILE A 90 17.79 -8.92 13.53
N ARG A 91 18.52 -9.63 12.67
CA ARG A 91 19.96 -9.85 12.81
C ARG A 91 20.64 -9.86 11.45
N TYR A 92 21.86 -9.35 11.42
CA TYR A 92 22.77 -9.57 10.30
C TYR A 92 23.37 -10.97 10.42
N ILE A 93 23.53 -11.64 9.28
CA ILE A 93 24.18 -12.94 9.17
C ILE A 93 25.20 -12.88 8.03
N ASP A 94 26.35 -13.52 8.24
CA ASP A 94 27.32 -13.74 7.17
C ASP A 94 26.93 -14.98 6.39
N MET A 95 26.75 -14.84 5.08
CA MET A 95 26.44 -15.95 4.19
C MET A 95 27.35 -15.98 2.97
N PRO A 96 27.72 -17.16 2.46
CA PRO A 96 28.44 -17.28 1.20
C PRO A 96 27.56 -16.76 0.04
N ARG A 97 28.19 -16.31 -1.05
CA ARG A 97 27.47 -15.93 -2.27
C ARG A 97 26.85 -17.17 -2.91
N MET A 98 25.54 -17.16 -3.06
CA MET A 98 24.76 -18.24 -3.66
C MET A 98 23.65 -17.66 -4.55
N SER A 99 22.92 -18.51 -5.26
CA SER A 99 21.69 -18.09 -5.95
C SER A 99 20.63 -17.66 -4.93
N LEU A 100 19.66 -16.82 -5.34
CA LEU A 100 18.56 -16.41 -4.46
C LEU A 100 17.71 -17.61 -3.99
N GLU A 101 17.62 -18.66 -4.81
CA GLU A 101 16.89 -19.88 -4.49
C GLU A 101 17.59 -20.65 -3.37
N ASP A 102 18.90 -20.89 -3.49
CA ASP A 102 19.69 -21.55 -2.46
C ASP A 102 19.71 -20.75 -1.14
N LEU A 103 19.76 -19.41 -1.24
CA LEU A 103 19.73 -18.50 -0.09
C LEU A 103 18.44 -18.61 0.73
N LYS A 104 17.29 -18.85 0.08
CA LYS A 104 15.98 -18.99 0.74
C LYS A 104 15.79 -20.35 1.42
N ASN A 105 16.51 -21.37 0.96
CA ASN A 105 16.41 -22.76 1.45
C ASN A 105 17.45 -23.10 2.53
N SER A 106 18.38 -22.19 2.82
CA SER A 106 19.42 -22.33 3.86
C SER A 106 18.90 -21.93 5.24
#